data_AF-A0A1W6QY22-F1
#
_entry.id   AF-A0A1W6QY22-F1
#
_cell.length_a   1.000
_cell.length_b   1.000
_cell.length_c   1.000
_cell.angle_alpha   90.00
_cell.angle_beta   90.00
_cell.angle_gamma   90.00
#
_symmetry.space_group_name_H-M   'P 1'
#
loop_
_entity.id
_entity.type
_entity.pdbx_description
1 polymer ?
#
loop_
_entity_poly.entity_id
_entity_poly.type
_entity_poly.pdbx_seq_one_letter_code
_entity_poly.pdbx_strand_id
1 'polypeptide(L)'
;MRRQIPVPKRLIEKEKYNQKLSLKDALLAVLAIPFGFLLSTFFVGIFKVIVLILFPITVYFLISPSEVHNKKNFQVILRAFYKTRGVYHPIHPPKAEEEDHGN
;
A
#
# COMPACT_ATOMS: atom_id res chain seq x y z
N MET A 1 32.81 2.32 -9.14
CA MET A 1 31.64 2.07 -8.27
C MET A 1 31.09 3.41 -7.77
N ARG A 2 29.80 3.72 -8.00
CA ARG A 2 29.18 4.95 -7.48
C ARG A 2 28.94 4.82 -5.97
N ARG A 3 29.47 5.77 -5.19
CA ARG A 3 29.17 5.91 -3.75
C ARG A 3 27.68 6.18 -3.58
N GLN A 4 26.96 5.25 -2.96
CA GLN A 4 25.60 5.50 -2.49
C GLN A 4 25.71 6.29 -1.18
N ILE A 5 25.35 7.57 -1.22
CA ILE A 5 25.30 8.40 -0.01
C ILE A 5 24.02 8.02 0.74
N PRO A 6 24.08 7.57 2.00
CA PRO A 6 22.89 7.25 2.76
C PRO A 6 22.08 8.53 2.99
N VAL A 7 20.90 8.61 2.40
CA VAL A 7 20.00 9.74 2.56
C VAL A 7 19.55 9.80 4.03
N PRO A 8 19.71 10.95 4.73
CA PRO A 8 19.39 11.05 6.14
C PRO A 8 17.89 10.87 6.38
N LYS A 9 17.52 9.97 7.32
CA LYS A 9 16.14 9.58 7.64
C LYS A 9 15.18 10.76 7.87
N ARG A 10 15.69 11.88 8.40
CA ARG A 10 14.91 13.11 8.67
C ARG A 10 14.37 13.80 7.40
N LEU A 11 15.04 13.67 6.25
CA LEU A 11 14.53 14.24 5.00
C LEU A 11 13.34 13.43 4.46
N ILE A 12 13.39 12.10 4.64
CA ILE A 12 12.31 11.18 4.23
C ILE A 12 11.05 11.41 5.08
N GLU A 13 11.21 11.68 6.38
CA GLU A 13 10.08 11.96 7.29
C GLU A 13 9.33 13.23 6.90
N LYS A 14 10.03 14.33 6.56
CA LYS A 14 9.38 15.58 6.15
C LYS A 14 8.54 15.42 4.89
N GLU A 15 8.98 14.58 3.94
CA GLU A 15 8.19 14.27 2.75
C GLU A 15 7.03 13.29 3.04
N LYS A 16 7.21 12.34 3.99
CA LYS A 16 6.18 11.38 4.43
C LYS A 16 4.93 12.08 4.97
N TYR A 17 5.10 13.21 5.68
CA TYR A 17 3.99 13.98 6.25
C TYR A 17 3.46 15.12 5.36
N ASN A 18 4.13 15.42 4.23
CA ASN A 18 3.73 16.52 3.35
C ASN A 18 2.77 16.09 2.22
N GLN A 19 2.34 14.82 2.23
CA GLN A 19 1.31 14.31 1.31
C GLN A 19 -0.06 14.87 1.72
N LYS A 20 -0.39 16.05 1.20
CA LYS A 20 -1.69 16.68 1.43
C LYS A 20 -2.79 15.86 0.76
N LEU A 21 -3.90 15.69 1.47
CA LEU A 21 -5.13 15.12 0.91
C LEU A 21 -5.54 15.97 -0.29
N SER A 22 -5.69 15.38 -1.47
CA SER A 22 -6.11 16.12 -2.66
C SER A 22 -7.59 16.49 -2.56
N LEU A 23 -8.00 17.58 -3.20
CA LEU A 23 -9.42 17.97 -3.27
C LEU A 23 -10.28 16.85 -3.90
N LYS A 24 -9.69 16.08 -4.83
CA LYS A 24 -10.29 14.89 -5.44
C LYS A 24 -10.57 13.78 -4.42
N ASP A 25 -9.69 13.65 -3.42
CA ASP A 25 -9.79 12.64 -2.37
C ASP A 25 -10.90 12.98 -1.37
N ALA A 26 -11.04 14.26 -1.05
CA ALA A 26 -12.17 14.76 -0.27
C ALA A 26 -13.50 14.54 -1.02
N LEU A 27 -13.55 14.84 -2.33
CA LEU A 27 -14.74 14.61 -3.14
C LEU A 27 -15.12 13.12 -3.19
N LEU A 28 -14.14 12.22 -3.34
CA LEU A 28 -14.37 10.77 -3.28
C LEU A 28 -14.91 10.32 -1.92
N ALA A 29 -14.40 10.87 -0.81
CA ALA A 29 -14.90 10.56 0.52
C ALA A 29 -16.36 11.01 0.71
N VAL A 30 -16.74 12.17 0.17
CA VAL A 30 -18.14 12.65 0.19
C VAL A 30 -19.04 11.75 -0.67
N LEU A 31 -18.59 11.38 -1.87
CA LEU A 31 -19.33 10.48 -2.76
C LEU A 31 -19.47 9.06 -2.20
N ALA A 32 -18.59 8.64 -1.29
CA ALA A 32 -18.69 7.35 -0.63
C ALA A 32 -19.96 7.20 0.22
N ILE A 33 -20.52 8.30 0.74
CA ILE A 33 -21.72 8.28 1.59
C ILE A 33 -22.97 7.85 0.79
N PRO A 34 -23.37 8.52 -0.31
CA PRO A 34 -24.51 8.06 -1.10
C PRO A 34 -24.27 6.70 -1.74
N PHE A 35 -23.02 6.38 -2.09
CA PHE A 35 -22.67 5.07 -2.63
C PHE A 35 -22.79 3.96 -1.58
N GLY A 36 -22.38 4.22 -0.33
CA GLY A 36 -22.58 3.32 0.80
C GLY A 36 -24.05 3.13 1.14
N PHE A 37 -24.87 4.19 1.03
CA PHE A 37 -26.32 4.09 1.15
C PHE A 37 -26.93 3.19 0.06
N LEU A 38 -26.53 3.38 -1.20
CA LEU A 38 -26.97 2.54 -2.31
C LEU A 38 -26.54 1.09 -2.11
N LEU A 39 -25.28 0.85 -1.71
CA LEU A 39 -24.77 -0.49 -1.43
C LEU A 39 -25.52 -1.16 -0.25
N SER A 40 -25.90 -0.37 0.76
CA SER A 40 -26.67 -0.88 1.91
C SER A 40 -28.05 -1.42 1.52
N THR A 41 -28.61 -1.04 0.37
CA THR A 41 -29.92 -1.56 -0.10
C THR A 41 -29.90 -3.05 -0.42
N PHE A 42 -28.72 -3.61 -0.71
CA PHE A 42 -28.55 -5.06 -0.93
C PHE A 42 -28.55 -5.87 0.38
N PHE A 43 -28.50 -5.21 1.54
CA PHE A 43 -28.40 -5.85 2.85
C PHE A 43 -29.62 -5.50 3.71
N VAL A 44 -30.00 -6.42 4.59
CA VAL A 44 -31.15 -6.28 5.52
C VAL A 44 -30.70 -6.39 6.97
N GLY A 45 -31.49 -5.79 7.86
CA GLY A 45 -31.25 -5.84 9.32
C GLY A 45 -29.94 -5.19 9.74
N ILE A 46 -29.22 -5.85 10.65
CA ILE A 46 -27.98 -5.33 11.25
C ILE A 46 -26.87 -5.14 10.20
N PHE A 47 -26.80 -6.00 9.18
CA PHE A 47 -25.80 -5.90 8.12
C PHE A 47 -25.94 -4.61 7.30
N LYS A 48 -27.16 -4.08 7.14
CA LYS A 48 -27.40 -2.80 6.47
C LYS A 48 -26.70 -1.65 7.20
N VAL A 49 -26.85 -1.59 8.53
CA VAL A 49 -26.26 -0.54 9.37
C VAL A 49 -24.73 -0.66 9.37
N ILE A 50 -24.23 -1.90 9.47
CA ILE A 50 -22.79 -2.18 9.41
C ILE A 50 -22.19 -1.67 8.09
N VAL A 51 -22.81 -2.02 6.95
CA VAL A 51 -22.32 -1.61 5.62
C VAL A 51 -22.39 -0.09 5.47
N LEU A 52 -23.48 0.54 5.90
CA LEU A 52 -23.66 1.98 5.81
C LEU A 52 -22.56 2.77 6.56
N ILE A 53 -22.10 2.26 7.70
CA ILE A 53 -21.07 2.90 8.53
C ILE A 53 -19.66 2.50 8.08
N LEU A 54 -19.40 1.21 7.85
CA LEU A 54 -18.06 0.73 7.50
C LEU A 54 -17.64 1.13 6.09
N PHE A 55 -18.58 1.27 5.15
CA PHE A 55 -18.25 1.65 3.78
C PHE A 55 -17.53 3.01 3.68
N PRO A 56 -18.07 4.13 4.21
CA PRO A 56 -17.36 5.42 4.14
C PRO A 56 -16.03 5.38 4.91
N ILE A 57 -15.94 4.64 6.02
CA ILE A 57 -14.70 4.48 6.80
C ILE A 57 -13.63 3.75 5.98
N THR A 58 -13.99 2.65 5.32
CA THR A 58 -13.06 1.87 4.50
C THR A 58 -12.59 2.65 3.28
N VAL A 59 -13.47 3.41 2.62
CA VAL A 59 -13.10 4.29 1.51
C VAL A 59 -12.14 5.39 1.99
N TYR A 60 -12.43 6.02 3.13
CA TYR A 60 -11.52 7.00 3.73
C TYR A 60 -10.13 6.40 4.00
N PHE A 61 -10.08 5.20 4.59
CA PHE A 61 -8.83 4.50 4.87
C PHE A 61 -8.03 4.19 3.59
N LEU A 62 -8.70 3.76 2.53
CA LEU A 62 -8.07 3.43 1.24
C LEU A 62 -7.45 4.64 0.53
N ILE A 63 -8.10 5.79 0.67
CA ILE A 63 -7.69 7.06 0.04
C ILE A 63 -6.61 7.76 0.86
N SER A 64 -6.60 7.53 2.18
CA SER A 64 -5.61 8.09 3.10
C SER A 64 -4.17 7.80 2.63
N PRO A 65 -3.24 8.76 2.79
CA PRO A 65 -1.84 8.57 2.43
C PRO A 65 -1.26 7.39 3.20
N SER A 66 -0.46 6.58 2.50
CA SER A 66 0.21 5.43 3.09
C SER A 66 1.57 5.82 3.66
N GLU A 67 2.15 4.94 4.48
CA GLU A 67 3.52 5.11 4.96
C GLU A 67 4.57 5.06 3.85
N VAL A 68 4.22 4.51 2.69
CA VAL A 68 5.08 4.45 1.52
C VAL A 68 5.01 5.79 0.78
N HIS A 69 6.16 6.44 0.62
CA HIS A 69 6.27 7.74 -0.04
C HIS A 69 5.54 7.76 -1.40
N ASN A 70 4.70 8.77 -1.57
CA ASN A 70 3.91 9.04 -2.76
C ASN A 70 2.90 7.94 -3.15
N LYS A 71 2.44 7.15 -2.18
CA LYS A 71 1.45 6.08 -2.43
C LYS A 71 0.27 6.18 -1.47
N LYS A 72 -0.91 5.91 -2.00
CA LYS A 72 -2.15 5.74 -1.21
C LYS A 72 -2.25 4.31 -0.67
N ASN A 73 -3.01 4.12 0.41
CA ASN A 73 -3.19 2.79 0.99
C ASN A 73 -3.73 1.77 -0.01
N PHE A 74 -4.66 2.16 -0.89
CA PHE A 74 -5.14 1.29 -1.97
C PHE A 74 -4.02 0.77 -2.88
N GLN A 75 -3.06 1.61 -3.27
CA GLN A 75 -1.95 1.20 -4.14
C GLN A 75 -1.01 0.21 -3.44
N VAL A 76 -0.77 0.39 -2.15
CA VAL A 76 0.06 -0.51 -1.35
C VAL A 76 -0.63 -1.85 -1.16
N ILE A 77 -1.93 -1.85 -0.86
CA ILE A 77 -2.74 -3.05 -0.71
C ILE A 77 -2.79 -3.83 -2.01
N LEU A 78 -3.12 -3.18 -3.13
CA LEU A 78 -3.10 -3.84 -4.45
C LEU A 78 -1.72 -4.42 -4.76
N ARG A 79 -0.64 -3.69 -4.46
CA ARG A 79 0.72 -4.21 -4.64
C ARG A 79 0.97 -5.44 -3.76
N ALA A 80 0.48 -5.48 -2.52
CA ALA A 80 0.63 -6.66 -1.66
C ALA A 80 -0.12 -7.87 -2.23
N PHE A 81 -1.29 -7.68 -2.80
CA PHE A 81 -2.07 -8.74 -3.45
C PHE A 81 -1.46 -9.22 -4.78
N TYR A 82 -1.06 -8.29 -5.66
CA TYR A 82 -0.53 -8.60 -6.99
C TYR A 82 0.97 -8.89 -7.02
N LYS A 83 1.70 -8.66 -5.92
CA LYS A 83 3.09 -9.10 -5.83
C LYS A 83 3.05 -10.62 -5.73
N THR A 84 3.13 -11.25 -6.91
CA THR A 84 3.48 -12.66 -7.08
C THR A 84 4.59 -12.95 -6.09
N ARG A 85 4.40 -13.97 -5.26
CA ARG A 85 5.43 -14.51 -4.37
C ARG A 85 6.51 -15.14 -5.23
N GLY A 86 7.22 -14.33 -6.01
CA GLY A 86 8.38 -14.74 -6.75
C GLY A 86 9.37 -15.26 -5.73
N VAL A 87 9.59 -16.57 -5.76
CA VAL A 87 10.69 -17.22 -5.05
C VAL A 87 11.94 -16.41 -5.37
N TYR A 88 12.63 -15.95 -4.32
CA TYR A 88 13.88 -15.23 -4.49
C TYR A 88 14.85 -16.14 -5.25
N HIS A 89 15.16 -15.79 -6.50
CA HIS A 89 16.25 -16.42 -7.23
C HIS A 89 17.51 -15.62 -6.93
N PRO A 90 18.45 -16.18 -6.13
CA PRO A 90 19.74 -15.52 -5.92
C PRO A 90 20.42 -15.33 -7.28
N ILE A 91 20.91 -14.12 -7.53
CA ILE A 91 21.53 -13.69 -8.80
C ILE A 91 22.89 -14.40 -9.02
N HIS A 92 23.41 -15.09 -8.01
CA HIS A 92 24.65 -15.85 -8.10
C HIS A 92 24.44 -17.28 -7.58
N PRO A 93 24.77 -18.33 -8.38
CA PRO A 93 24.91 -19.67 -7.83
C PRO A 93 26.02 -19.65 -6.77
N PRO A 94 25.92 -20.44 -5.70
CA PRO A 94 27.02 -20.60 -4.75
C PRO A 94 28.23 -21.04 -5.56
N LYS A 95 29.36 -20.33 -5.40
CA LYS A 95 30.64 -20.73 -5.99
C LYS A 95 30.87 -22.17 -5.55
N ALA A 96 30.93 -23.09 -6.50
CA ALA A 96 31.47 -24.41 -6.24
C ALA A 96 32.86 -24.19 -5.64
N GLU A 97 33.04 -24.63 -4.40
CA GLU A 97 34.35 -24.74 -3.80
C GLU A 97 35.12 -25.72 -4.69
N GLU A 98 36.12 -25.22 -5.41
CA GLU A 98 37.08 -26.06 -6.11
C GLU A 98 37.80 -26.87 -5.02
N GLU A 99 37.43 -28.14 -4.89
CA GLU A 99 38.21 -29.12 -4.14
C GLU A 99 39.58 -29.23 -4.80
N ASP A 100 40.56 -28.57 -4.18
CA ASP A 100 41.98 -28.72 -4.44
C ASP A 100 42.41 -30.14 -4.07
N HIS A 101 42.22 -31.07 -5.00
CA HIS A 101 42.91 -32.36 -5.02
C HIS A 101 44.23 -32.21 -5.76
N GLY A 102 45.19 -31.54 -5.12
CA GLY A 102 46.61 -31.58 -5.49
C GLY A 102 47.23 -32.92 -5.08
N ASN A 103 47.60 -33.72 -6.06
CA ASN A 103 48.44 -34.91 -5.95
C ASN A 103 49.78 -34.64 -6.64
#